data_AF-U1NDG5-F1
#
_entry.id   AF-U1NDG5-F1
#
_cell.length_a   1.000
_cell.length_b   1.000
_cell.length_c   1.000
_cell.angle_alpha   90.00
_cell.angle_beta   90.00
_cell.angle_gamma   90.00
#
_symmetry.space_group_name_H-M   'P 1'
#
loop_
_entity.id
_entity.type
_entity.pdbx_description
1 polymer ?
#
loop_
_entity_poly.entity_id
_entity_poly.type
_entity_poly.pdbx_seq_one_letter_code
_entity_poly.pdbx_strand_id
1 'polypeptide(L)'
;MVPSEPAADLSVGDSVIDSDDDDPDEAIVIDIPAGETLEDWEYETDSGTATAADGNPNYPADAQLVVIVFRSALAETVPDWQDIEPEELVEKVDHAGIKQYGFPTGRLERIEPGAMAAEWLDGLADRFDDAGWNVTHDNTELTVEQFDEEYRITADGTVEGEGEYRTPLENIVEMERS
;
A
#
# COMPACT_ATOMS: atom_id res chain seq x y z
N MET A 1 -3.58 23.55 -27.11
CA MET A 1 -4.09 22.19 -26.90
C MET A 1 -2.99 21.47 -26.16
N VAL A 2 -3.07 21.46 -24.83
CA VAL A 2 -2.30 20.49 -24.04
C VAL A 2 -2.96 19.14 -24.28
N PRO A 3 -2.19 18.07 -24.56
CA PRO A 3 -2.77 16.73 -24.57
C PRO A 3 -3.26 16.48 -23.15
N SER A 4 -4.56 16.31 -22.98
CA SER A 4 -5.09 15.64 -21.80
C SER A 4 -4.49 14.24 -21.86
N GLU A 5 -3.45 14.00 -21.07
CA GLU A 5 -3.11 12.63 -20.68
C GLU A 5 -4.42 11.99 -20.23
N PRO A 6 -4.77 10.79 -20.71
CA PRO A 6 -5.90 10.09 -20.13
C PRO A 6 -5.55 9.95 -18.67
N ALA A 7 -6.23 10.71 -17.80
CA ALA A 7 -6.26 10.38 -16.39
C ALA A 7 -6.56 8.88 -16.38
N ALA A 8 -5.62 8.09 -15.86
CA ALA A 8 -5.89 6.69 -15.59
C ALA A 8 -7.27 6.67 -14.91
N ASP A 9 -8.15 5.77 -15.35
CA ASP A 9 -9.51 5.61 -14.84
C ASP A 9 -9.42 5.05 -13.41
N LEU A 10 -8.82 5.85 -12.53
CA LEU A 10 -8.62 5.63 -11.12
C LEU A 10 -9.89 6.09 -10.44
N SER A 11 -10.40 5.23 -9.58
CA SER A 11 -11.51 5.54 -8.71
C SER A 11 -11.05 5.40 -7.26
N VAL A 12 -11.75 6.09 -6.36
CA VAL A 12 -11.53 5.91 -4.92
C VAL A 12 -11.78 4.43 -4.58
N GLY A 13 -10.85 3.83 -3.84
CA GLY A 13 -10.79 2.41 -3.53
C GLY A 13 -9.92 1.57 -4.45
N ASP A 14 -9.40 2.10 -5.56
CA ASP A 14 -8.47 1.35 -6.41
C ASP A 14 -7.09 1.20 -5.76
N SER A 15 -6.49 0.01 -5.93
CA SER A 15 -5.09 -0.26 -5.62
C SER A 15 -4.19 0.26 -6.73
N VAL A 16 -3.16 1.01 -6.34
CA VAL A 16 -2.19 1.65 -7.22
C VAL A 16 -0.77 1.50 -6.70
N ILE A 17 0.20 1.62 -7.59
CA ILE A 17 1.64 1.68 -7.29
C ILE A 17 2.27 2.90 -7.98
N ASP A 18 3.37 3.42 -7.43
CA ASP A 18 4.19 4.41 -8.13
C ASP A 18 5.07 3.71 -9.17
N SER A 19 4.68 3.81 -10.45
CA SER A 19 5.41 3.18 -11.56
C SER A 19 6.81 3.76 -11.81
N ASP A 20 7.12 4.90 -11.20
CA ASP A 20 8.41 5.58 -11.30
C ASP A 20 9.30 5.28 -10.08
N ASP A 21 8.81 4.48 -9.12
CA ASP A 21 9.60 3.86 -8.05
C ASP A 21 10.07 2.46 -8.48
N ASP A 22 11.30 2.10 -8.11
CA ASP A 22 11.88 0.78 -8.42
C ASP A 22 11.34 -0.31 -7.46
N ASP A 23 10.84 0.08 -6.28
CA ASP A 23 10.27 -0.82 -5.26
C ASP A 23 8.98 -0.18 -4.68
N PRO A 24 7.89 -0.11 -5.46
CA PRO A 24 6.70 0.63 -5.04
C PRO A 24 5.86 -0.13 -4.03
N ASP A 25 5.44 0.53 -2.97
CA ASP A 25 4.42 0.01 -2.06
C ASP A 25 3.01 0.11 -2.67
N GLU A 26 2.16 -0.91 -2.43
CA GLU A 26 0.74 -0.84 -2.76
C GLU A 26 0.04 0.24 -1.94
N ALA A 27 -0.62 1.16 -2.64
CA ALA A 27 -1.41 2.23 -2.07
C ALA A 27 -2.86 2.18 -2.56
N ILE A 28 -3.77 2.71 -1.75
CA ILE A 28 -5.19 2.79 -2.02
C ILE A 28 -5.54 4.25 -2.29
N VAL A 29 -6.25 4.50 -3.39
CA VAL A 29 -6.78 5.84 -3.70
C VAL A 29 -7.92 6.15 -2.74
N ILE A 30 -7.80 7.26 -2.00
CA ILE A 30 -8.81 7.67 -1.02
C ILE A 30 -9.60 8.91 -1.44
N ASP A 31 -9.02 9.74 -2.32
CA ASP A 31 -9.70 10.90 -2.87
C ASP A 31 -9.08 11.34 -4.20
N ILE A 32 -9.91 11.92 -5.07
CA ILE A 32 -9.50 12.47 -6.36
C ILE A 32 -10.25 13.80 -6.57
N PRO A 33 -9.78 14.90 -5.97
CA PRO A 33 -10.45 16.19 -6.08
C PRO A 33 -10.42 16.70 -7.52
N ALA A 34 -11.61 16.93 -8.08
CA ALA A 34 -11.77 17.31 -9.47
C ALA A 34 -11.29 18.74 -9.72
N GLY A 35 -10.20 18.89 -10.48
CA GLY A 35 -9.65 20.18 -10.85
C GLY A 35 -8.71 20.79 -9.81
N GLU A 36 -8.34 20.04 -8.77
CA GLU A 36 -7.19 20.36 -7.92
C GLU A 36 -5.93 19.68 -8.47
N THR A 37 -4.83 20.40 -8.42
CA THR A 37 -3.50 19.90 -8.78
C THR A 37 -2.61 19.82 -7.54
N LEU A 38 -1.39 19.32 -7.72
CA LEU A 38 -0.44 19.20 -6.61
C LEU A 38 0.00 20.55 -6.01
N GLU A 39 -0.13 21.65 -6.76
CA GLU A 39 0.15 23.00 -6.24
C GLU A 39 -1.02 23.60 -5.45
N ASP A 40 -2.25 23.18 -5.72
CA ASP A 40 -3.45 23.65 -5.02
C ASP A 40 -3.67 22.92 -3.68
N TRP A 41 -3.24 21.67 -3.56
CA TRP A 41 -3.45 20.88 -2.36
C TRP A 41 -2.37 21.09 -1.30
N GLU A 42 -2.84 21.55 -0.15
CA GLU A 42 -2.05 21.90 1.02
C GLU A 42 -2.24 20.85 2.13
N TYR A 43 -1.14 20.41 2.74
CA TYR A 43 -1.13 19.52 3.89
C TYR A 43 -0.32 20.12 5.05
N GLU A 44 -0.70 19.76 6.28
CA GLU A 44 0.02 20.20 7.47
C GLU A 44 1.32 19.42 7.66
N THR A 45 2.40 20.14 7.94
CA THR A 45 3.73 19.61 8.25
C THR A 45 4.23 20.20 9.58
N ASP A 46 5.26 19.59 10.17
CA ASP A 46 5.94 20.12 11.37
C ASP A 46 6.46 21.56 11.20
N SER A 47 6.69 22.01 9.95
CA SER A 47 7.17 23.37 9.63
C SER A 47 6.08 24.34 9.18
N GLY A 48 4.81 23.93 9.21
CA GLY A 48 3.66 24.69 8.71
C GLY A 48 2.94 24.00 7.57
N THR A 49 2.24 24.74 6.72
CA THR A 49 1.54 24.18 5.56
C THR A 49 2.49 24.04 4.37
N ALA A 50 2.47 22.89 3.69
CA ALA A 50 3.21 22.64 2.45
C ALA A 50 2.28 22.07 1.38
N THR A 51 2.62 22.26 0.11
CA THR A 51 1.86 21.67 -1.01
C THR A 51 2.51 20.37 -1.47
N ALA A 52 1.75 19.47 -2.10
CA ALA A 52 2.31 18.24 -2.64
C ALA A 52 3.47 18.50 -3.64
N ALA A 53 3.36 19.61 -4.40
CA ALA A 53 4.41 20.07 -5.30
C ALA A 53 5.66 20.63 -4.57
N ASP A 54 5.50 21.29 -3.42
CA ASP A 54 6.64 21.79 -2.63
C ASP A 54 7.42 20.64 -1.97
N GLY A 55 6.70 19.64 -1.47
CA GLY A 55 7.29 18.41 -0.91
C GLY A 55 8.00 17.55 -1.96
N ASN A 56 7.53 17.60 -3.21
CA ASN A 56 8.04 16.76 -4.31
C ASN A 56 8.36 17.63 -5.54
N PRO A 57 9.53 18.29 -5.58
CA PRO A 57 9.91 19.18 -6.68
C PRO A 57 10.10 18.47 -8.03
N ASN A 58 10.15 17.13 -8.02
CA ASN A 58 10.17 16.32 -9.24
C ASN A 58 8.78 16.12 -9.85
N TYR A 59 7.70 16.43 -9.11
CA TYR A 59 6.34 16.26 -9.59
C TYR A 59 5.89 17.50 -10.39
N PRO A 60 5.11 17.31 -11.47
CA PRO A 60 4.52 18.44 -12.17
C PRO A 60 3.50 19.12 -11.25
N ALA A 61 3.72 20.40 -10.94
CA ALA A 61 2.85 21.20 -10.09
C ALA A 61 1.41 21.27 -10.63
N ASP A 62 1.26 21.31 -11.96
CA ASP A 62 -0.01 21.37 -12.68
C ASP A 62 -0.64 19.99 -12.96
N ALA A 63 -0.05 18.89 -12.47
CA ALA A 63 -0.64 17.56 -12.64
C ALA A 63 -1.87 17.36 -11.76
N GLN A 64 -2.82 16.55 -12.24
CA GLN A 64 -4.01 16.14 -11.48
C GLN A 64 -3.57 15.44 -10.19
N LEU A 65 -4.06 15.96 -9.07
CA LEU A 65 -3.83 15.37 -7.76
C LEU A 65 -4.64 14.09 -7.59
N VAL A 66 -3.98 13.07 -7.05
CA VAL A 66 -4.59 11.85 -6.51
C VAL A 66 -4.10 11.71 -5.08
N VAL A 67 -5.04 11.59 -4.14
CA VAL A 67 -4.71 11.36 -2.73
C VAL A 67 -4.77 9.87 -2.45
N ILE A 68 -3.65 9.33 -1.97
CA ILE A 68 -3.49 7.91 -1.67
C ILE A 68 -3.03 7.70 -0.23
N VAL A 69 -3.23 6.48 0.27
CA VAL A 69 -2.66 5.97 1.52
C VAL A 69 -2.06 4.60 1.29
N PHE A 70 -0.99 4.26 2.00
CA PHE A 70 -0.43 2.91 1.89
C PHE A 70 -1.40 1.87 2.44
N ARG A 71 -1.55 0.76 1.71
CA ARG A 71 -2.46 -0.33 2.08
C ARG A 71 -2.11 -0.90 3.45
N SER A 72 -0.82 -1.03 3.77
CA SER A 72 -0.33 -1.48 5.08
C SER A 72 -0.86 -0.61 6.22
N ALA A 73 -0.56 0.70 6.19
CA ALA A 73 -1.04 1.64 7.20
C ALA A 73 -2.58 1.66 7.33
N LEU A 74 -3.28 1.51 6.20
CA LEU A 74 -4.74 1.42 6.16
C LEU A 74 -5.26 0.11 6.77
N ALA A 75 -4.68 -1.03 6.44
CA ALA A 75 -5.07 -2.33 6.97
C ALA A 75 -4.79 -2.45 8.47
N GLU A 76 -3.67 -1.88 8.95
CA GLU A 76 -3.32 -1.86 10.37
C GLU A 76 -4.29 -1.02 11.21
N THR A 77 -4.70 0.14 10.67
CA THR A 77 -5.48 1.12 11.45
C THR A 77 -6.99 0.97 11.24
N VAL A 78 -7.41 0.56 10.03
CA VAL A 78 -8.79 0.43 9.59
C VAL A 78 -8.95 -0.91 8.86
N PRO A 79 -8.96 -2.06 9.57
CA PRO A 79 -8.96 -3.38 8.93
C PRO A 79 -10.18 -3.64 8.02
N ASP A 80 -11.32 -3.02 8.29
CA ASP A 80 -12.55 -3.14 7.49
C ASP A 80 -12.62 -2.13 6.33
N TRP A 81 -11.52 -1.50 5.92
CA TRP A 81 -11.52 -0.42 4.91
C TRP A 81 -12.12 -0.81 3.57
N GLN A 82 -12.05 -2.08 3.19
CA GLN A 82 -12.60 -2.60 1.93
C GLN A 82 -14.14 -2.63 1.92
N ASP A 83 -14.77 -2.66 3.09
CA ASP A 83 -16.23 -2.64 3.25
C ASP A 83 -16.78 -1.20 3.43
N ILE A 84 -15.91 -0.20 3.51
CA ILE A 84 -16.27 1.21 3.68
C ILE A 84 -16.60 1.82 2.32
N GLU A 85 -17.65 2.65 2.27
CA GLU A 85 -17.96 3.36 1.04
C GLU A 85 -16.81 4.32 0.67
N PRO A 86 -16.44 4.45 -0.61
CA PRO A 86 -15.33 5.29 -1.04
C PRO A 86 -15.40 6.73 -0.51
N GLU A 87 -16.60 7.30 -0.43
CA GLU A 87 -16.85 8.65 0.11
C GLU A 87 -16.61 8.78 1.62
N GLU A 88 -16.74 7.69 2.38
CA GLU A 88 -16.47 7.66 3.82
C GLU A 88 -15.00 7.30 4.12
N LEU A 89 -14.28 6.72 3.16
CA LEU A 89 -12.90 6.26 3.34
C LEU A 89 -11.96 7.41 3.70
N VAL A 90 -12.05 8.54 3.01
CA VAL A 90 -11.23 9.73 3.31
C VAL A 90 -11.47 10.27 4.72
N GLU A 91 -12.73 10.33 5.18
CA GLU A 91 -13.07 10.78 6.53
C GLU A 91 -12.53 9.81 7.58
N LYS A 92 -12.60 8.50 7.31
CA LYS A 92 -12.07 7.46 8.19
C LYS A 92 -10.55 7.52 8.33
N VAL A 93 -9.85 7.70 7.22
CA VAL A 93 -8.40 7.87 7.18
C VAL A 93 -7.98 9.11 7.95
N ASP A 94 -8.66 10.24 7.73
CA ASP A 94 -8.41 11.49 8.44
C ASP A 94 -8.63 11.33 9.95
N HIS A 95 -9.76 10.74 10.35
CA HIS A 95 -10.07 10.47 11.75
C HIS A 95 -9.08 9.50 12.42
N ALA A 96 -8.58 8.52 11.66
CA ALA A 96 -7.58 7.56 12.09
C ALA A 96 -6.18 8.19 12.21
N GLY A 97 -5.96 9.38 11.65
CA GLY A 97 -4.66 10.05 11.65
C GLY A 97 -3.63 9.38 10.76
N ILE A 98 -4.07 8.66 9.72
CA ILE A 98 -3.20 8.02 8.74
C ILE A 98 -2.62 9.09 7.82
N LYS A 99 -1.34 8.98 7.49
CA LYS A 99 -0.68 9.92 6.59
C LYS A 99 -1.22 9.76 5.17
N GLN A 100 -1.69 10.87 4.61
CA GLN A 100 -2.18 10.98 3.24
C GLN A 100 -1.08 11.52 2.35
N TYR A 101 -1.00 11.03 1.11
CA TYR A 101 0.03 11.44 0.16
C TYR A 101 -0.60 11.87 -1.15
N GLY A 102 -0.16 13.01 -1.68
CA GLY A 102 -0.58 13.53 -2.97
C GLY A 102 0.38 13.11 -4.08
N PHE A 103 -0.13 12.37 -5.07
CA PHE A 103 0.63 11.92 -6.23
C PHE A 103 -0.01 12.39 -7.54
N PRO A 104 0.79 12.63 -8.59
CA PRO A 104 0.26 12.92 -9.91
C PRO A 104 -0.29 11.64 -10.54
N THR A 105 -1.49 11.72 -11.14
CA THR A 105 -2.11 10.57 -11.83
C THR A 105 -1.17 9.86 -12.81
N GLY A 106 -0.29 10.59 -13.50
CA GLY A 106 0.62 10.02 -14.49
C GLY A 106 1.73 9.11 -13.93
N ARG A 107 1.99 9.15 -12.62
CA ARG A 107 2.93 8.23 -11.94
C ARG A 107 2.26 6.97 -11.40
N LEU A 108 0.94 7.04 -11.17
CA LEU A 108 0.20 5.96 -10.55
C LEU A 108 -0.25 4.94 -11.60
N GLU A 109 0.13 3.68 -11.40
CA GLU A 109 -0.37 2.56 -12.18
C GLU A 109 -1.36 1.75 -11.35
N ARG A 110 -2.53 1.45 -11.91
CA ARG A 110 -3.55 0.63 -11.28
C ARG A 110 -3.14 -0.83 -11.32
N ILE A 111 -3.20 -1.49 -10.16
CA ILE A 111 -2.90 -2.91 -10.01
C ILE A 111 -4.11 -3.67 -9.47
N GLU A 112 -4.04 -5.00 -9.50
CA GLU A 112 -5.01 -5.82 -8.79
C GLU A 112 -4.78 -5.69 -7.27
N PRO A 113 -5.85 -5.65 -6.47
CA PRO A 113 -5.72 -5.52 -5.02
C PRO A 113 -4.98 -6.72 -4.43
N GLY A 114 -3.92 -6.45 -3.68
CA GLY A 114 -3.04 -7.48 -3.15
C GLY A 114 -2.05 -8.07 -4.16
N ALA A 115 -1.89 -7.50 -5.36
CA ALA A 115 -0.88 -7.98 -6.31
C ALA A 115 0.54 -7.88 -5.73
N MET A 116 0.88 -6.76 -5.09
CA MET A 116 2.18 -6.58 -4.43
C MET A 116 2.36 -7.58 -3.27
N ALA A 117 1.28 -7.79 -2.50
CA ALA A 117 1.29 -8.77 -1.43
C ALA A 117 1.51 -10.19 -1.98
N ALA A 118 0.87 -10.55 -3.08
CA ALA A 118 1.05 -11.85 -3.72
C ALA A 118 2.49 -12.05 -4.19
N GLU A 119 3.10 -11.07 -4.85
CA GLU A 119 4.50 -11.15 -5.29
C GLU A 119 5.48 -11.28 -4.11
N TRP A 120 5.25 -10.51 -3.05
CA TRP A 120 6.03 -10.60 -1.82
C TRP A 120 5.87 -11.97 -1.13
N LEU A 121 4.64 -12.48 -1.03
CA LEU A 121 4.35 -13.80 -0.46
C LEU A 121 4.95 -14.92 -1.30
N ASP A 122 5.00 -14.80 -2.63
CA ASP A 122 5.66 -15.75 -3.54
C ASP A 122 7.17 -15.83 -3.23
N GLY A 123 7.85 -14.67 -3.13
CA GLY A 123 9.27 -14.61 -2.77
C GLY A 123 9.56 -15.18 -1.37
N LEU A 124 8.68 -14.88 -0.43
CA LEU A 124 8.75 -15.42 0.92
C LEU A 124 8.50 -16.95 0.94
N ALA A 125 7.59 -17.46 0.11
CA ALA A 125 7.34 -18.89 -0.05
C ALA A 125 8.57 -19.62 -0.57
N ASP A 126 9.19 -19.13 -1.65
CA ASP A 126 10.43 -19.67 -2.21
C ASP A 126 11.54 -19.73 -1.13
N ARG A 127 11.65 -18.68 -0.31
CA ARG A 127 12.64 -18.63 0.78
C ARG A 127 12.39 -19.70 1.85
N PHE A 128 11.14 -19.91 2.24
CA PHE A 128 10.80 -20.93 3.23
C PHE A 128 10.92 -22.35 2.65
N ASP A 129 10.56 -22.56 1.39
CA ASP A 129 10.77 -23.83 0.68
C ASP A 129 12.28 -24.18 0.61
N ASP A 130 13.14 -23.21 0.29
CA ASP A 130 14.61 -23.39 0.28
C ASP A 130 15.15 -23.74 1.68
N ALA A 131 14.56 -23.17 2.73
CA ALA A 131 14.86 -23.52 4.11
C ALA A 131 14.35 -24.93 4.52
N GLY A 132 13.56 -25.59 3.69
CA GLY A 132 13.01 -26.93 3.90
C GLY A 132 11.67 -26.97 4.64
N TRP A 133 10.95 -25.85 4.68
CA TRP A 133 9.67 -25.72 5.36
C TRP A 133 8.54 -26.04 4.38
N ASN A 134 7.40 -26.52 4.88
CA ASN A 134 6.26 -26.83 4.03
C ASN A 134 5.39 -25.59 3.90
N VAL A 135 5.37 -24.96 2.73
CA VAL A 135 4.63 -23.72 2.50
C VAL A 135 3.47 -23.89 1.54
N THR A 136 2.40 -23.16 1.78
CA THR A 136 1.25 -23.05 0.90
C THR A 136 0.75 -21.61 0.98
N HIS A 137 0.65 -20.92 -0.16
CA HIS A 137 0.24 -19.53 -0.20
C HIS A 137 -0.87 -19.26 -1.20
N ASP A 138 -1.59 -18.19 -0.91
CA ASP A 138 -2.59 -17.53 -1.74
C ASP A 138 -2.18 -16.06 -1.92
N ASN A 139 -2.97 -15.28 -2.66
CA ASN A 139 -2.68 -13.86 -2.93
C ASN A 139 -2.66 -12.96 -1.67
N THR A 140 -3.16 -13.44 -0.53
CA THR A 140 -3.36 -12.64 0.68
C THR A 140 -2.77 -13.25 1.94
N GLU A 141 -2.36 -14.51 1.90
CA GLU A 141 -1.84 -15.24 3.06
C GLU A 141 -0.88 -16.35 2.63
N LEU A 142 0.13 -16.61 3.46
CA LEU A 142 1.10 -17.68 3.32
C LEU A 142 1.07 -18.53 4.59
N THR A 143 0.73 -19.81 4.43
CA THR A 143 0.73 -20.80 5.50
C THR A 143 2.04 -21.57 5.47
N VAL A 144 2.70 -21.66 6.61
CA VAL A 144 3.96 -22.38 6.82
C VAL A 144 3.72 -23.46 7.86
N GLU A 145 3.96 -24.71 7.49
CA GLU A 145 3.85 -25.88 8.36
C GLU A 145 5.24 -26.48 8.64
N GLN A 146 5.54 -26.71 9.91
CA GLN A 146 6.77 -27.36 10.34
C GLN A 146 6.57 -28.13 11.65
N PHE A 147 6.98 -29.41 11.69
CA PHE A 147 6.90 -30.27 12.90
C PHE A 147 5.53 -30.27 13.60
N ASP A 148 4.44 -30.36 12.84
CA ASP A 148 3.05 -30.30 13.32
C ASP A 148 2.64 -28.93 13.90
N GLU A 149 3.45 -27.89 13.71
CA GLU A 149 3.13 -26.50 13.99
C GLU A 149 2.79 -25.77 12.68
N GLU A 150 1.66 -25.08 12.68
CA GLU A 150 1.18 -24.28 11.55
C GLU A 150 1.26 -22.80 11.92
N TYR A 151 1.80 -22.01 10.99
CA TYR A 151 1.92 -20.56 11.10
C TYR A 151 1.29 -19.93 9.87
N ARG A 152 0.51 -18.88 10.05
CA ARG A 152 -0.07 -18.10 8.96
C ARG A 152 0.60 -16.73 8.93
N ILE A 153 1.09 -16.33 7.79
CA ILE A 153 1.68 -15.03 7.53
C ILE A 153 0.72 -14.29 6.60
N THR A 154 0.18 -13.17 7.04
CA THR A 154 -0.72 -12.37 6.20
C THR A 154 0.08 -11.47 5.26
N ALA A 155 -0.58 -10.99 4.20
CA ALA A 155 -0.08 -9.95 3.30
C ALA A 155 0.41 -8.66 4.02
N ASP A 156 -0.05 -8.44 5.25
CA ASP A 156 0.37 -7.32 6.08
C ASP A 156 1.66 -7.61 6.87
N GLY A 157 2.28 -8.79 6.68
CA GLY A 157 3.46 -9.21 7.41
C GLY A 157 3.17 -9.63 8.86
N THR A 158 1.90 -9.78 9.23
CA THR A 158 1.53 -10.32 10.53
C THR A 158 1.71 -11.84 10.54
N VAL A 159 2.50 -12.35 11.48
CA VAL A 159 2.69 -13.78 11.71
C VAL A 159 1.74 -14.25 12.83
N GLU A 160 0.74 -15.04 12.46
CA GLU A 160 -0.18 -15.73 13.34
C GLU A 160 0.29 -17.18 13.57
N GLY A 161 0.25 -17.63 14.83
CA GLY A 161 0.67 -18.97 15.21
C GLY A 161 1.28 -18.98 16.61
N GLU A 162 1.04 -20.06 17.35
CA GLU A 162 1.61 -20.27 18.68
C GLU A 162 2.63 -21.41 18.61
N GLY A 163 3.92 -21.10 18.81
CA GLY A 163 4.96 -22.11 18.79
C GLY A 163 6.38 -21.54 18.82
N GLU A 164 7.39 -22.42 18.75
CA GLU A 164 8.80 -22.04 18.91
C GLU A 164 9.40 -21.38 17.66
N TYR A 165 8.77 -21.59 16.51
CA TYR A 165 9.19 -21.06 15.22
C TYR A 165 8.60 -19.69 14.88
N ARG A 166 7.67 -19.18 15.69
CA ARG A 166 7.09 -17.84 15.51
C ARG A 166 8.15 -16.74 15.39
N THR A 167 9.05 -16.66 16.37
CA THR A 167 10.08 -15.61 16.39
C THR A 167 11.05 -15.72 15.19
N PRO A 168 11.54 -16.92 14.82
CA PRO A 168 12.28 -17.10 13.56
C PRO A 168 11.52 -16.62 12.31
N LEU A 169 10.22 -16.92 12.20
CA LEU A 169 9.38 -16.50 11.08
C LEU A 169 9.22 -14.98 11.03
N GLU A 170 8.93 -14.35 12.18
CA GLU A 170 8.84 -12.89 12.30
C GLU A 170 10.14 -12.22 11.83
N ASN A 171 11.32 -12.75 12.21
CA ASN A 171 12.59 -12.21 11.73
C ASN A 171 12.76 -12.35 10.20
N ILE A 172 12.34 -13.46 9.61
CA ILE A 172 12.45 -13.65 8.15
C ILE A 172 11.51 -12.70 7.41
N VAL A 173 10.28 -12.54 7.91
CA VAL A 173 9.30 -11.60 7.38
C VAL A 173 9.80 -10.16 7.45
N GLU A 174 10.37 -9.75 8.59
CA GLU A 174 10.99 -8.43 8.76
C GLU A 174 12.17 -8.22 7.81
N MET A 175 12.94 -9.27 7.50
CA MET A 175 14.07 -9.20 6.58
C MET A 175 13.66 -9.10 5.11
N GLU A 176 12.56 -9.75 4.70
CA GLU A 176 12.03 -9.62 3.32
C GLU A 176 11.29 -8.30 3.10
N ARG A 177 10.91 -7.60 4.17
CA ARG A 177 10.33 -6.24 4.11
C ARG A 177 11.35 -5.11 4.21
N SER A 178 12.65 -5.41 4.36
CA SER A 178 13.73 -4.43 4.58
C SER A 178 14.67 -4.29 3.40
#